data_AF-A0A1Z5JIV0-F1
#
_entry.id   AF-A0A1Z5JIV0-F1
#
_cell.length_a   1.000
_cell.length_b   1.000
_cell.length_c   1.000
_cell.angle_alpha   90.00
_cell.angle_beta   90.00
_cell.angle_gamma   90.00
#
_symmetry.space_group_name_H-M   'P 1'
#
loop_
_entity.id
_entity.type
_entity.pdbx_description
1 polymer ?
#
loop_
_entity_poly.entity_id
_entity_poly.type
_entity_poly.pdbx_seq_one_letter_code
_entity_poly.pdbx_strand_id
1 'polypeptide(L)'
;MWFEKLTLPPLHPDVALQALSAKTKELVYDVWTDDFSENDFEFLIVPATNLSLAVIYSENNEQKPLLVILHRLAILGHFEALTIRIFFFNDHVSDEEAEEEMLSVAKALTAVIKGNSSLRYLDLSEMCFEGYNWSPQLQIIFKALEGHQKLQECVLKKHPDVDPEYSWLKLLLLRNHSIKVLNRNGEIWTDGSSVDRLYALNRMKNGTSPLVEEEESAIRQHLVMSTLIENAAKDFIFTTMLLLEYTDVLIELLNDTFDSGEDINLQSAAEETDPPSNSAHEPKRTRLS
;
A
#
# COMPACT_ATOMS: atom_id res chain seq x y z
N MET A 1 -14.62 -35.34 -1.30
CA MET A 1 -13.15 -35.29 -1.11
C MET A 1 -12.77 -33.82 -1.03
N TRP A 2 -11.99 -33.43 -0.03
CA TRP A 2 -11.52 -32.05 0.16
C TRP A 2 -10.01 -32.05 -0.02
N PHE A 3 -9.49 -31.20 -0.89
CA PHE A 3 -8.04 -31.06 -1.12
C PHE A 3 -7.53 -29.80 -0.41
N GLU A 4 -6.32 -29.85 0.13
CA GLU A 4 -5.69 -28.63 0.67
C GLU A 4 -5.26 -27.71 -0.47
N LYS A 5 -4.63 -28.28 -1.50
CA LYS A 5 -4.19 -27.59 -2.70
C LYS A 5 -4.48 -28.44 -3.93
N LEU A 6 -4.99 -27.80 -4.98
CA LEU A 6 -5.24 -28.39 -6.27
C LEU A 6 -4.55 -27.55 -7.34
N THR A 7 -3.67 -28.17 -8.11
CA THR A 7 -3.01 -27.55 -9.26
C THR A 7 -3.45 -28.29 -10.51
N LEU A 8 -4.02 -27.56 -11.46
CA LEU A 8 -4.56 -28.13 -12.69
C LEU A 8 -3.89 -27.44 -13.89
N PRO A 9 -3.50 -28.20 -14.92
CA PRO A 9 -3.16 -27.61 -16.20
C PRO A 9 -4.42 -27.02 -16.83
N PRO A 10 -4.31 -26.21 -17.90
CA PRO A 10 -5.47 -25.84 -18.68
C PRO A 10 -6.25 -27.10 -19.11
N LEU A 11 -7.56 -27.09 -18.87
CA LEU A 11 -8.43 -28.22 -19.19
C LEU A 11 -9.31 -27.88 -20.40
N HIS A 12 -9.91 -28.93 -20.98
CA HIS A 12 -10.89 -28.78 -22.04
C HIS A 12 -12.10 -27.93 -21.58
N PRO A 13 -12.69 -27.08 -22.44
CA PRO A 13 -13.80 -26.18 -22.12
C PRO A 13 -14.91 -26.82 -21.28
N ASP A 14 -15.34 -28.03 -21.65
CA ASP A 14 -16.46 -28.76 -21.03
C ASP A 14 -16.31 -29.01 -19.52
N VAL A 15 -15.06 -29.04 -19.02
CA VAL A 15 -14.76 -29.31 -17.60
C VAL A 15 -14.00 -28.16 -16.93
N ALA A 16 -13.60 -27.14 -17.68
CA ALA A 16 -12.75 -26.08 -17.20
C ALA A 16 -13.42 -25.20 -16.12
N LEU A 17 -14.71 -24.89 -16.26
CA LEU A 17 -15.45 -24.16 -15.22
C LEU A 17 -15.71 -25.02 -13.96
N GLN A 18 -15.83 -26.34 -14.15
CA GLN A 18 -16.00 -27.27 -13.03
C GLN A 18 -14.73 -27.35 -12.17
N ALA A 19 -13.55 -27.19 -12.79
CA ALA A 19 -12.29 -27.10 -12.08
C ALA A 19 -12.21 -25.87 -11.15
N LEU A 20 -12.72 -24.72 -11.59
CA LEU A 20 -12.86 -23.54 -10.73
C LEU A 20 -13.82 -23.77 -9.55
N SER A 21 -14.79 -24.68 -9.70
CA SER A 21 -15.73 -25.09 -8.66
C SER A 21 -15.24 -26.21 -7.74
N ALA A 22 -13.97 -26.64 -7.88
CA ALA A 22 -13.42 -27.71 -7.07
C ALA A 22 -13.39 -27.35 -5.57
N LYS A 23 -13.72 -28.33 -4.72
CA LYS A 23 -13.67 -28.19 -3.25
C LYS A 23 -12.22 -28.34 -2.76
N THR A 24 -11.49 -27.24 -2.85
CA THR A 24 -10.11 -27.10 -2.37
C THR A 24 -9.97 -25.79 -1.60
N LYS A 25 -8.99 -25.71 -0.69
CA LYS A 25 -8.67 -24.43 -0.03
C LYS A 25 -7.84 -23.54 -0.96
N GLU A 26 -6.85 -24.13 -1.65
CA GLU A 26 -6.02 -23.45 -2.64
C GLU A 26 -6.23 -24.06 -4.04
N LEU A 27 -6.48 -23.20 -5.03
CA LEU A 27 -6.61 -23.58 -6.44
C LEU A 27 -5.57 -22.82 -7.26
N VAL A 28 -4.75 -23.56 -8.01
CA VAL A 28 -3.87 -23.03 -9.06
C VAL A 28 -4.38 -23.52 -10.40
N TYR A 29 -4.81 -22.61 -11.26
CA TYR A 29 -5.46 -22.96 -12.51
C TYR A 29 -5.17 -21.96 -13.63
N ASP A 30 -5.13 -22.48 -14.85
CA ASP A 30 -4.88 -21.72 -16.06
C ASP A 30 -6.10 -21.85 -16.99
N VAL A 31 -6.60 -20.73 -17.50
CA VAL A 31 -7.83 -20.64 -18.29
C VAL A 31 -7.54 -19.99 -19.62
N TRP A 32 -7.91 -20.66 -20.71
CA TRP A 32 -7.93 -20.08 -22.06
C TRP A 32 -9.25 -19.35 -22.27
N THR A 33 -9.22 -18.05 -22.58
CA THR A 33 -10.46 -17.28 -22.74
C THR A 33 -11.25 -17.61 -23.99
N ASP A 34 -10.60 -18.21 -24.98
CA ASP A 34 -11.23 -18.62 -26.26
C ASP A 34 -12.30 -19.70 -26.08
N ASP A 35 -12.21 -20.43 -24.97
CA ASP A 35 -13.08 -21.54 -24.65
C ASP A 35 -14.38 -21.10 -23.95
N PHE A 36 -14.54 -19.80 -23.64
CA PHE A 36 -15.66 -19.29 -22.85
C PHE A 36 -16.32 -18.05 -23.44
N SER A 37 -17.64 -17.99 -23.27
CA SER A 37 -18.47 -16.80 -23.46
C SER A 37 -18.63 -16.02 -22.17
N GLU A 38 -19.11 -14.78 -22.27
CA GLU A 38 -19.38 -13.93 -21.10
C GLU A 38 -20.38 -14.56 -20.10
N ASN A 39 -21.35 -15.34 -20.59
CA ASN A 39 -22.41 -15.90 -19.74
C ASN A 39 -21.94 -17.10 -18.92
N ASP A 40 -20.83 -17.74 -19.32
CA ASP A 40 -20.33 -18.95 -18.67
C ASP A 40 -19.88 -18.71 -17.23
N PHE A 41 -19.51 -17.47 -16.90
CA PHE A 41 -19.03 -17.08 -15.57
C PHE A 41 -20.12 -16.53 -14.65
N GLU A 42 -21.34 -16.26 -15.16
CA GLU A 42 -22.42 -15.62 -14.38
C GLU A 42 -22.75 -16.39 -13.10
N PHE A 43 -22.75 -17.73 -13.21
CA PHE A 43 -23.07 -18.64 -12.12
C PHE A 43 -21.85 -19.33 -11.51
N LEU A 44 -20.63 -18.92 -11.90
CA LEU A 44 -19.41 -19.56 -11.44
C LEU A 44 -19.27 -19.43 -9.92
N ILE A 45 -19.08 -20.55 -9.24
CA ILE A 45 -18.77 -20.58 -7.81
C ILE A 45 -17.33 -21.06 -7.68
N VAL A 46 -16.50 -20.33 -6.95
CA VAL A 46 -15.14 -20.74 -6.62
C VAL A 46 -15.10 -20.95 -5.11
N PRO A 47 -15.10 -22.18 -4.58
CA PRO A 47 -15.06 -22.41 -3.14
C PRO A 47 -13.71 -22.12 -2.48
N ALA A 48 -12.64 -22.00 -3.27
CA ALA A 48 -11.27 -21.81 -2.78
C ALA A 48 -11.08 -20.39 -2.22
N THR A 49 -10.49 -20.29 -1.03
CA THR A 49 -10.13 -19.00 -0.43
C THR A 49 -8.81 -18.46 -0.99
N ASN A 50 -7.96 -19.34 -1.51
CA ASN A 50 -6.68 -18.99 -2.14
C ASN A 50 -6.75 -19.35 -3.62
N LEU A 51 -6.70 -18.37 -4.49
CA LEU A 51 -6.81 -18.56 -5.93
C LEU A 51 -5.57 -18.02 -6.64
N SER A 52 -4.89 -18.87 -7.41
CA SER A 52 -3.90 -18.47 -8.41
C SER A 52 -4.46 -18.78 -9.79
N LEU A 53 -4.81 -17.73 -10.52
CA LEU A 53 -5.45 -17.84 -11.82
C LEU A 53 -4.55 -17.24 -12.90
N ALA A 54 -4.16 -18.05 -13.87
CA ALA A 54 -3.65 -17.54 -15.14
C ALA A 54 -4.79 -17.45 -16.15
N VAL A 55 -4.86 -16.32 -16.85
CA VAL A 55 -5.80 -16.10 -17.94
C VAL A 55 -5.00 -15.90 -19.22
N ILE A 56 -5.23 -16.76 -20.20
CA ILE A 56 -4.47 -16.86 -21.44
C ILE A 56 -5.37 -16.45 -22.60
N TYR A 57 -4.94 -15.45 -23.38
CA TYR A 57 -5.69 -14.90 -24.53
C TYR A 57 -5.11 -15.38 -25.85
N SER A 58 -5.94 -15.75 -26.83
CA SER A 58 -5.48 -15.75 -28.22
C SER A 58 -5.52 -14.36 -28.84
N GLU A 59 -4.77 -14.19 -29.93
CA GLU A 59 -4.66 -12.96 -30.73
C GLU A 59 -6.00 -12.41 -31.23
N ASN A 60 -7.04 -13.25 -31.33
CA ASN A 60 -8.31 -12.89 -31.97
C ASN A 60 -9.44 -12.60 -30.97
N ASN A 61 -9.20 -12.71 -29.68
CA ASN A 61 -10.28 -12.69 -28.69
C ASN A 61 -10.43 -11.33 -28.03
N GLU A 62 -11.68 -10.91 -27.86
CA GLU A 62 -12.01 -9.68 -27.15
C GLU A 62 -11.66 -9.84 -25.67
N GLN A 63 -11.26 -8.76 -24.98
CA GLN A 63 -10.93 -8.81 -23.54
C GLN A 63 -12.12 -9.12 -22.63
N LYS A 64 -13.32 -9.25 -23.17
CA LYS A 64 -14.57 -9.37 -22.41
C LYS A 64 -14.57 -10.55 -21.42
N PRO A 65 -14.08 -11.76 -21.75
CA PRO A 65 -13.97 -12.84 -20.78
C PRO A 65 -13.09 -12.47 -19.57
N LEU A 66 -12.01 -11.69 -19.74
CA LEU A 66 -11.20 -11.18 -18.62
C LEU A 66 -12.05 -10.42 -17.63
N LEU A 67 -12.77 -9.43 -18.17
CA LEU A 67 -13.49 -8.45 -17.41
C LEU A 67 -14.65 -9.11 -16.67
N VAL A 68 -15.30 -10.07 -17.33
CA VAL A 68 -16.34 -10.90 -16.72
C VAL A 68 -15.78 -11.76 -15.59
N ILE A 69 -14.65 -12.45 -15.79
CA ILE A 69 -13.99 -13.24 -14.74
C ILE A 69 -13.65 -12.35 -13.54
N LEU A 70 -12.97 -11.22 -13.76
CA LEU A 70 -12.58 -10.30 -12.69
C LEU A 70 -13.82 -9.73 -11.97
N HIS A 71 -14.86 -9.34 -12.70
CA HIS A 71 -16.12 -8.89 -12.11
C HIS A 71 -16.75 -9.98 -11.24
N ARG A 72 -16.73 -11.25 -11.69
CA ARG A 72 -17.22 -12.37 -10.90
C ARG A 72 -16.40 -12.60 -9.64
N LEU A 73 -15.07 -12.52 -9.71
CA LEU A 73 -14.19 -12.61 -8.55
C LEU A 73 -14.44 -11.47 -7.54
N ALA A 74 -14.79 -10.27 -8.02
CA ALA A 74 -15.19 -9.16 -7.17
C ALA A 74 -16.51 -9.44 -6.42
N ILE A 75 -17.49 -10.03 -7.09
CA ILE A 75 -18.77 -10.43 -6.47
C ILE A 75 -18.57 -11.54 -5.43
N LEU A 76 -17.70 -12.52 -5.72
CA LEU A 76 -17.46 -13.64 -4.83
C LEU A 76 -16.85 -13.20 -3.48
N GLY A 77 -15.95 -12.21 -3.49
CA GLY A 77 -15.61 -11.39 -2.31
C GLY A 77 -14.98 -12.10 -1.09
N HIS A 78 -14.63 -13.38 -1.19
CA HIS A 78 -14.20 -14.21 -0.07
C HIS A 78 -12.73 -14.66 -0.13
N PHE A 79 -11.95 -14.16 -1.08
CA PHE A 79 -10.56 -14.57 -1.23
C PHE A 79 -9.67 -13.98 -0.12
N GLU A 80 -8.78 -14.81 0.42
CA GLU A 80 -7.73 -14.41 1.37
C GLU A 80 -6.38 -14.20 0.64
N ALA A 81 -6.13 -14.98 -0.42
CA ALA A 81 -4.96 -14.83 -1.28
C ALA A 81 -5.38 -14.90 -2.75
N LEU A 82 -4.95 -13.93 -3.55
CA LEU A 82 -5.26 -13.88 -4.97
C LEU A 82 -4.01 -13.59 -5.79
N THR A 83 -3.68 -14.50 -6.70
CA THR A 83 -2.66 -14.29 -7.74
C THR A 83 -3.36 -14.25 -9.09
N ILE A 84 -3.19 -13.17 -9.84
CA ILE A 84 -3.76 -13.03 -11.18
C ILE A 84 -2.60 -12.87 -12.16
N ARG A 85 -2.55 -13.78 -13.13
CA ARG A 85 -1.56 -13.78 -14.22
C ARG A 85 -2.30 -13.60 -15.52
N ILE A 86 -1.84 -12.67 -16.35
CA ILE A 86 -2.49 -12.36 -17.63
C ILE A 86 -1.42 -12.53 -18.70
N PHE A 87 -1.67 -13.44 -19.63
CA PHE A 87 -0.81 -13.73 -20.76
C PHE A 87 -1.50 -13.26 -22.04
N PHE A 88 -0.93 -12.23 -22.67
CA PHE A 88 -1.44 -11.64 -23.89
C PHE A 88 -0.44 -11.89 -25.03
N PHE A 89 -0.94 -12.32 -26.19
CA PHE A 89 -0.10 -12.67 -27.34
C PHE A 89 -0.33 -11.76 -28.57
N ASN A 90 -1.07 -10.66 -28.46
CA ASN A 90 -1.38 -9.83 -29.61
C ASN A 90 -0.37 -8.67 -29.79
N ASP A 91 0.45 -8.76 -30.83
CA ASP A 91 1.43 -7.74 -31.23
C ASP A 91 0.82 -6.60 -32.08
N HIS A 92 -0.51 -6.60 -32.32
CA HIS A 92 -1.14 -5.75 -33.33
C HIS A 92 -2.11 -4.68 -32.80
N VAL A 93 -2.22 -4.51 -31.48
CA VAL A 93 -3.12 -3.49 -30.89
C VAL A 93 -2.43 -2.12 -30.89
N SER A 94 -3.17 -1.08 -31.29
CA SER A 94 -2.65 0.29 -31.23
C SER A 94 -2.40 0.73 -29.78
N ASP A 95 -1.49 1.68 -29.57
CA ASP A 95 -1.18 2.19 -28.21
C ASP A 95 -2.43 2.73 -27.48
N GLU A 96 -3.35 3.37 -28.21
CA GLU A 96 -4.58 3.95 -27.65
C GLU A 96 -5.58 2.86 -27.21
N GLU A 97 -5.81 1.85 -28.06
CA GLU A 97 -6.66 0.70 -27.71
C GLU A 97 -6.10 -0.06 -26.52
N ALA A 98 -4.79 -0.30 -26.50
CA ALA A 98 -4.13 -0.98 -25.39
C ALA A 98 -4.25 -0.18 -24.07
N GLU A 99 -4.19 1.16 -24.12
CA GLU A 99 -4.38 2.00 -22.95
C GLU A 99 -5.82 1.88 -22.39
N GLU A 100 -6.84 1.92 -23.24
CA GLU A 100 -8.24 1.75 -22.85
C GLU A 100 -8.51 0.37 -22.27
N GLU A 101 -7.93 -0.66 -22.88
CA GLU A 101 -7.97 -2.04 -22.45
C GLU A 101 -7.33 -2.21 -21.05
N MET A 102 -6.10 -1.75 -20.87
CA MET A 102 -5.42 -1.77 -19.57
C MET A 102 -6.19 -1.01 -18.51
N LEU A 103 -6.79 0.14 -18.86
CA LEU A 103 -7.62 0.91 -17.95
C LEU A 103 -8.87 0.12 -17.51
N SER A 104 -9.48 -0.63 -18.42
CA SER A 104 -10.64 -1.48 -18.13
C SER A 104 -10.26 -2.62 -17.17
N VAL A 105 -9.12 -3.27 -17.41
CA VAL A 105 -8.58 -4.31 -16.51
C VAL A 105 -8.26 -3.73 -15.14
N ALA A 106 -7.63 -2.55 -15.06
CA ALA A 106 -7.31 -1.88 -13.79
C ALA A 106 -8.55 -1.53 -12.96
N LYS A 107 -9.63 -1.08 -13.62
CA LYS A 107 -10.93 -0.84 -12.98
C LYS A 107 -11.56 -2.13 -12.46
N ALA A 108 -11.50 -3.21 -13.25
CA ALA A 108 -12.00 -4.50 -12.84
C ALA A 108 -11.21 -5.07 -11.64
N LEU A 109 -9.88 -4.97 -11.65
CA LEU A 109 -9.02 -5.34 -10.50
C LEU A 109 -9.31 -4.49 -9.27
N THR A 110 -9.55 -3.19 -9.45
CA THR A 110 -9.98 -2.30 -8.36
C THR A 110 -11.29 -2.79 -7.73
N ALA A 111 -12.24 -3.26 -8.54
CA ALA A 111 -13.47 -3.85 -8.05
C ALA A 111 -13.20 -5.17 -7.29
N VAL A 112 -12.28 -6.02 -7.79
CA VAL A 112 -11.86 -7.24 -7.10
C VAL A 112 -11.28 -6.93 -5.73
N ILE A 113 -10.34 -5.99 -5.63
CA ILE A 113 -9.73 -5.57 -4.37
C ILE A 113 -10.79 -5.10 -3.38
N LYS A 114 -11.71 -4.23 -3.83
CA LYS A 114 -12.77 -3.69 -2.95
C LYS A 114 -13.81 -4.73 -2.54
N GLY A 115 -14.14 -5.67 -3.43
CA GLY A 115 -15.10 -6.74 -3.16
C GLY A 115 -14.58 -7.79 -2.18
N ASN A 116 -13.26 -7.98 -2.12
CA ASN A 116 -12.61 -9.01 -1.32
C ASN A 116 -12.08 -8.48 0.01
N SER A 117 -12.97 -8.10 0.93
CA SER A 117 -12.60 -7.54 2.24
C SER A 117 -11.70 -8.43 3.13
N SER A 118 -11.64 -9.73 2.84
CA SER A 118 -10.76 -10.71 3.52
C SER A 118 -9.38 -10.86 2.89
N LEU A 119 -9.08 -10.16 1.79
CA LEU A 119 -7.84 -10.30 1.05
C LEU A 119 -6.64 -9.86 1.90
N ARG A 120 -5.67 -10.75 2.05
CA ARG A 120 -4.41 -10.56 2.78
C ARG A 120 -3.19 -10.57 1.88
N TYR A 121 -3.27 -11.29 0.76
CA TYR A 121 -2.20 -11.40 -0.23
C TYR A 121 -2.74 -11.15 -1.64
N LEU A 122 -2.10 -10.26 -2.38
CA LEU A 122 -2.40 -9.98 -3.78
C LEU A 122 -1.12 -10.07 -4.61
N ASP A 123 -1.13 -10.82 -5.70
CA ASP A 123 0.02 -10.94 -6.59
C ASP A 123 -0.36 -10.60 -8.03
N LEU A 124 0.26 -9.54 -8.53
CA LEU A 124 0.11 -9.00 -9.88
C LEU A 124 1.45 -9.04 -10.63
N SER A 125 2.44 -9.78 -10.13
CA SER A 125 3.80 -9.76 -10.66
C SER A 125 3.96 -10.46 -12.02
N GLU A 126 2.99 -11.28 -12.40
CA GLU A 126 2.90 -11.91 -13.71
C GLU A 126 1.81 -11.28 -14.61
N MET A 127 1.38 -10.05 -14.30
CA MET A 127 0.66 -9.24 -15.28
C MET A 127 1.67 -8.73 -16.30
N CYS A 128 1.77 -9.43 -17.43
CA CYS A 128 2.77 -9.15 -18.45
C CYS A 128 2.08 -8.70 -19.73
N PHE A 129 2.03 -7.39 -19.95
CA PHE A 129 1.75 -6.80 -21.25
C PHE A 129 3.09 -6.29 -21.77
N GLU A 130 3.87 -7.19 -22.38
CA GLU A 130 5.16 -6.80 -22.93
C GLU A 130 4.96 -5.64 -23.91
N GLY A 131 5.78 -4.60 -23.78
CA GLY A 131 5.68 -3.39 -24.62
C GLY A 131 4.75 -2.29 -24.09
N TYR A 132 3.85 -2.56 -23.14
CA TYR A 132 2.88 -1.56 -22.67
C TYR A 132 3.20 -0.97 -21.30
N ASN A 133 2.97 0.33 -21.15
CA ASN A 133 3.21 1.06 -19.92
C ASN A 133 2.02 0.95 -18.95
N TRP A 134 2.06 -0.04 -18.04
CA TRP A 134 1.08 -0.22 -16.96
C TRP A 134 1.12 0.84 -15.85
N SER A 135 2.07 1.77 -15.90
CA SER A 135 2.31 2.70 -14.81
C SER A 135 1.07 3.54 -14.43
N PRO A 136 0.33 4.16 -15.36
CA PRO A 136 -0.87 4.93 -15.00
C PRO A 136 -1.94 4.08 -14.30
N GLN A 137 -2.11 2.84 -14.75
CA GLN A 137 -3.08 1.88 -14.19
C GLN A 137 -2.70 1.42 -12.77
N LEU A 138 -1.40 1.28 -12.49
CA LEU A 138 -0.91 0.96 -11.15
C LEU A 138 -1.28 2.03 -10.12
N GLN A 139 -1.37 3.31 -10.51
CA GLN A 139 -1.85 4.37 -9.62
C GLN A 139 -3.30 4.15 -9.18
N ILE A 140 -4.17 3.71 -10.10
CA ILE A 140 -5.57 3.40 -9.83
C ILE A 140 -5.66 2.23 -8.83
N ILE A 141 -4.84 1.20 -9.07
CA ILE A 141 -4.76 0.03 -8.19
C ILE A 141 -4.25 0.46 -6.80
N PHE A 142 -3.19 1.26 -6.69
CA PHE A 142 -2.66 1.73 -5.40
C PHE A 142 -3.70 2.47 -4.59
N LYS A 143 -4.49 3.34 -5.23
CA LYS A 143 -5.60 4.03 -4.57
C LYS A 143 -6.66 3.07 -4.02
N ALA A 144 -6.87 1.92 -4.65
CA ALA A 144 -7.75 0.88 -4.13
C ALA A 144 -7.14 0.17 -2.91
N LEU A 145 -5.82 -0.05 -2.90
CA LEU A 145 -5.09 -0.71 -1.81
C LEU A 145 -5.01 0.19 -0.55
N GLU A 146 -4.97 1.52 -0.71
CA GLU A 146 -4.89 2.49 0.39
C GLU A 146 -5.95 2.27 1.49
N GLY A 147 -7.16 1.88 1.10
CA GLY A 147 -8.28 1.68 2.04
C GLY A 147 -8.48 0.23 2.49
N HIS A 148 -7.64 -0.71 2.04
CA HIS A 148 -7.88 -2.14 2.27
C HIS A 148 -7.36 -2.62 3.63
N GLN A 149 -8.27 -2.77 4.60
CA GLN A 149 -7.94 -2.99 6.02
C GLN A 149 -7.14 -4.26 6.31
N LYS A 150 -7.37 -5.35 5.57
CA LYS A 150 -6.74 -6.65 5.83
C LYS A 150 -5.59 -7.00 4.89
N LEU A 151 -5.31 -6.16 3.89
CA LEU A 151 -4.30 -6.50 2.89
C LEU A 151 -2.92 -6.28 3.49
N GLN A 152 -2.12 -7.33 3.49
CA GLN A 152 -0.81 -7.35 4.12
C GLN A 152 0.31 -7.36 3.08
N GLU A 153 0.10 -8.01 1.94
CA GLU A 153 1.13 -8.17 0.92
C GLU A 153 0.56 -7.92 -0.48
N CYS A 154 1.28 -7.13 -1.26
CA CYS A 154 1.01 -6.88 -2.67
C CYS A 154 2.29 -7.10 -3.47
N VAL A 155 2.29 -8.01 -4.43
CA VAL A 155 3.47 -8.35 -5.23
C VAL A 155 3.35 -7.74 -6.63
N LEU A 156 4.39 -7.02 -7.05
CA LEU A 156 4.49 -6.38 -8.36
C LEU A 156 5.73 -6.83 -9.11
N LYS A 157 5.66 -6.86 -10.44
CA LYS A 157 6.80 -7.21 -11.29
C LYS A 157 7.90 -6.15 -11.21
N LYS A 158 7.48 -4.89 -11.32
CA LYS A 158 8.33 -3.71 -11.48
C LYS A 158 7.62 -2.50 -10.87
N HIS A 159 8.39 -1.61 -10.26
CA HIS A 159 7.91 -0.29 -9.85
C HIS A 159 7.62 0.59 -11.10
N PRO A 160 6.55 1.41 -11.10
CA PRO A 160 6.22 2.31 -12.21
C PRO A 160 7.38 3.24 -12.59
N ASP A 161 7.77 3.27 -13.87
CA ASP A 161 8.84 4.16 -14.36
C ASP A 161 8.44 5.64 -14.27
N VAL A 162 7.13 5.92 -14.29
CA VAL A 162 6.57 7.29 -14.18
C VAL A 162 6.52 7.82 -12.74
N ASP A 163 6.86 7.00 -11.75
CA ASP A 163 6.96 7.38 -10.34
C ASP A 163 8.36 7.11 -9.78
N PRO A 164 9.43 7.69 -10.36
CA PRO A 164 10.80 7.38 -9.97
C PRO A 164 11.12 7.73 -8.51
N GLU A 165 10.36 8.65 -7.92
CA GLU A 165 10.51 9.09 -6.53
C GLU A 165 9.66 8.27 -5.54
N TYR A 166 8.98 7.21 -6.00
CA TYR A 166 8.11 6.36 -5.18
C TYR A 166 6.97 7.13 -4.49
N SER A 167 6.50 8.23 -5.05
CA SER A 167 5.46 9.08 -4.45
C SER A 167 4.16 8.31 -4.22
N TRP A 168 3.77 7.42 -5.14
CA TRP A 168 2.56 6.63 -4.99
C TRP A 168 2.72 5.54 -3.95
N LEU A 169 3.88 4.88 -3.91
CA LEU A 169 4.19 3.90 -2.87
C LEU A 169 4.21 4.55 -1.49
N LYS A 170 4.84 5.72 -1.35
CA LYS A 170 4.85 6.47 -0.09
C LYS A 170 3.42 6.80 0.35
N LEU A 171 2.58 7.32 -0.56
CA LEU A 171 1.19 7.62 -0.25
C LEU A 171 0.40 6.37 0.18
N LEU A 172 0.61 5.25 -0.51
CA LEU A 172 0.02 3.95 -0.13
C LEU A 172 0.43 3.55 1.29
N LEU A 173 1.72 3.59 1.62
CA LEU A 173 2.22 3.22 2.94
C LEU A 173 1.76 4.17 4.05
N LEU A 174 1.57 5.44 3.73
CA LEU A 174 1.02 6.44 4.64
C LEU A 174 -0.45 6.18 4.99
N ARG A 175 -1.23 5.61 4.07
CA ARG A 175 -2.68 5.38 4.23
C ARG A 175 -3.02 3.96 4.64
N ASN A 176 -2.22 2.99 4.19
CA ASN A 176 -2.34 1.59 4.56
C ASN A 176 -1.11 1.17 5.36
N HIS A 177 -1.25 1.14 6.68
CA HIS A 177 -0.15 0.81 7.57
C HIS A 177 0.16 -0.69 7.61
N SER A 178 -0.73 -1.57 7.13
CA SER A 178 -0.55 -3.02 7.22
C SER A 178 0.13 -3.63 5.99
N ILE A 179 0.17 -2.91 4.88
CA ILE A 179 0.64 -3.44 3.60
C ILE A 179 2.16 -3.43 3.44
N LYS A 180 2.67 -4.47 2.79
CA LYS A 180 4.02 -4.57 2.22
C LYS A 180 3.90 -4.72 0.73
N VAL A 181 4.65 -3.92 -0.01
CA VAL A 181 4.75 -4.04 -1.46
C VAL A 181 6.06 -4.75 -1.80
N LEU A 182 5.94 -5.91 -2.44
CA LEU A 182 7.04 -6.81 -2.75
C LEU A 182 7.32 -6.83 -4.26
N ASN A 183 8.56 -7.11 -4.64
CA ASN A 183 8.91 -7.47 -6.00
C ASN A 183 8.66 -8.97 -6.24
N ARG A 184 8.81 -9.42 -7.50
CA ARG A 184 8.65 -10.85 -7.86
C ARG A 184 9.57 -11.83 -7.12
N ASN A 185 10.67 -11.36 -6.54
CA ASN A 185 11.58 -12.18 -5.74
C ASN A 185 11.15 -12.28 -4.27
N GLY A 186 10.07 -11.61 -3.88
CA GLY A 186 9.62 -11.48 -2.49
C GLY A 186 10.37 -10.44 -1.68
N GLU A 187 11.19 -9.59 -2.32
CA GLU A 187 11.92 -8.51 -1.64
C GLU A 187 11.03 -7.26 -1.55
N ILE A 188 11.15 -6.51 -0.45
CA ILE A 188 10.37 -5.28 -0.25
C ILE A 188 10.86 -4.20 -1.23
N TRP A 189 9.93 -3.52 -1.90
CA TRP A 189 10.24 -2.34 -2.70
C TRP A 189 10.75 -1.21 -1.83
N THR A 190 11.92 -0.67 -2.16
CA THR A 190 12.58 0.36 -1.35
C THR A 190 13.38 1.35 -2.21
N ASP A 191 13.45 2.59 -1.75
CA ASP A 191 14.37 3.63 -2.22
C ASP A 191 15.63 3.75 -1.33
N GLY A 192 15.83 2.81 -0.40
CA GLY A 192 16.91 2.79 0.60
C GLY A 192 16.85 3.93 1.62
N SER A 193 15.75 4.70 1.67
CA SER A 193 15.65 5.88 2.51
C SER A 193 14.22 6.12 3.02
N SER A 194 13.43 6.93 2.33
CA SER A 194 12.13 7.40 2.82
C SER A 194 11.07 6.29 2.82
N VAL A 195 11.11 5.36 1.88
CA VAL A 195 10.22 4.18 1.84
C VAL A 195 10.51 3.24 3.02
N ASP A 196 11.80 3.00 3.32
CA ASP A 196 12.20 2.17 4.47
C ASP A 196 11.73 2.74 5.80
N ARG A 197 11.80 4.07 5.96
CA ARG A 197 11.28 4.77 7.14
C ARG A 197 9.77 4.56 7.29
N LEU A 198 9.01 4.62 6.20
CA LEU A 198 7.56 4.36 6.23
C LEU A 198 7.24 2.92 6.62
N TYR A 199 7.98 1.94 6.11
CA TYR A 199 7.83 0.55 6.56
C TYR A 199 8.17 0.35 8.03
N ALA A 200 9.22 1.01 8.53
CA ALA A 200 9.58 0.97 9.93
C ALA A 200 8.48 1.59 10.81
N LEU A 201 7.95 2.75 10.41
CA LEU A 201 6.83 3.42 11.07
C LEU A 201 5.57 2.53 11.13
N ASN A 202 5.21 1.93 9.99
CA ASN A 202 4.09 1.02 9.86
C ASN A 202 4.26 -0.24 10.76
N ARG A 203 5.49 -0.77 10.86
CA ARG A 203 5.80 -1.89 11.74
C ARG A 203 5.61 -1.53 13.21
N MET A 204 6.04 -0.34 13.63
CA MET A 204 5.83 0.15 14.99
C MET A 204 4.33 0.28 15.28
N LYS A 205 3.55 0.86 14.37
CA LYS A 205 2.09 1.04 14.52
C LYS A 205 1.30 -0.27 14.61
N ASN A 206 1.70 -1.29 13.85
CA ASN A 206 1.02 -2.60 13.90
C ASN A 206 1.54 -3.49 15.03
N GLY A 207 2.76 -3.25 15.52
CA GLY A 207 3.39 -4.04 16.57
C GLY A 207 2.93 -3.69 17.99
N THR A 208 2.21 -2.58 18.18
CA THR A 208 1.77 -2.08 19.49
C THR A 208 0.44 -2.64 20.00
N SER A 209 -0.10 -3.71 19.39
CA SER A 209 -1.34 -4.36 19.86
C SER A 209 -1.03 -5.63 20.65
N PRO A 210 -1.60 -5.93 21.85
CA PRO A 210 -2.20 -5.11 22.91
C PRO A 210 -1.34 -5.11 24.21
N LEU A 211 -0.01 -5.21 24.10
CA LEU A 211 0.89 -5.24 25.27
C LEU A 211 0.99 -3.91 26.03
N VAL A 212 0.32 -2.85 25.57
CA VAL A 212 0.52 -1.46 26.02
C VAL A 212 -0.60 -0.95 26.92
N GLU A 213 -1.67 -1.74 27.18
CA GLU A 213 -2.77 -1.22 28.01
C GLU A 213 -2.42 -1.05 29.49
N GLU A 214 -1.33 -1.63 30.03
CA GLU A 214 -1.04 -1.53 31.47
C GLU A 214 0.38 -1.11 31.90
N GLU A 215 1.44 -1.17 31.06
CA GLU A 215 2.82 -1.01 31.59
C GLU A 215 3.77 0.02 30.92
N GLU A 216 3.42 0.74 29.83
CA GLU A 216 4.48 1.38 29.01
C GLU A 216 4.31 2.87 28.62
N SER A 217 3.68 3.74 29.42
CA SER A 217 3.70 5.19 29.10
C SER A 217 5.12 5.74 28.99
N ALA A 218 6.03 5.40 29.92
CA ALA A 218 7.40 5.89 29.91
C ALA A 218 8.25 5.37 28.73
N ILE A 219 8.04 4.11 28.31
CA ILE A 219 8.76 3.52 27.16
C ILE A 219 8.26 4.13 25.86
N ARG A 220 6.94 4.32 25.73
CA ARG A 220 6.30 5.01 24.61
C ARG A 220 6.81 6.45 24.50
N GLN A 221 6.81 7.20 25.60
CA GLN A 221 7.35 8.56 25.68
C GLN A 221 8.82 8.62 25.24
N HIS A 222 9.66 7.69 25.74
CA HIS A 222 11.09 7.65 25.42
C HIS A 222 11.35 7.35 23.93
N LEU A 223 10.61 6.42 23.34
CA LEU A 223 10.72 6.09 21.91
C LEU A 223 10.25 7.25 21.03
N VAL A 224 9.12 7.89 21.37
CA VAL A 224 8.62 9.06 20.65
C VAL A 224 9.63 10.21 20.72
N MET A 225 10.18 10.51 21.89
CA MET A 225 11.21 11.56 22.06
C MET A 225 12.50 11.24 21.31
N SER A 226 13.02 10.03 21.42
CA SER A 226 14.24 9.62 20.71
C SER A 226 14.04 9.73 19.19
N THR A 227 12.89 9.28 18.71
CA THR A 227 12.53 9.35 17.29
C THR A 227 12.35 10.79 16.82
N LEU A 228 11.74 11.67 17.62
CA LEU A 228 11.60 13.09 17.32
C LEU A 228 12.97 13.79 17.30
N ILE A 229 13.83 13.58 18.30
CA ILE A 229 15.15 14.21 18.38
C ILE A 229 16.03 13.80 17.19
N GLU A 230 16.04 12.51 16.85
CA GLU A 230 16.85 11.99 15.75
C GLU A 230 16.39 12.48 14.37
N ASN A 231 15.10 12.78 14.22
CA ASN A 231 14.47 13.13 12.93
C ASN A 231 14.05 14.60 12.77
N ALA A 232 13.93 15.37 13.85
CA ALA A 232 13.47 16.77 13.83
C ALA A 232 14.30 17.66 12.89
N ALA A 233 15.59 17.38 12.76
CA ALA A 233 16.48 18.12 11.87
C ALA A 233 16.49 17.62 10.42
N LYS A 234 15.98 16.41 10.15
CA LYS A 234 16.17 15.71 8.87
C LYS A 234 14.91 15.62 8.03
N ASP A 235 13.73 15.61 8.64
CA ASP A 235 12.48 15.37 7.92
C ASP A 235 11.28 16.00 8.64
N PHE A 236 10.89 17.19 8.16
CA PHE A 236 9.76 17.95 8.73
C PHE A 236 8.43 17.22 8.58
N ILE A 237 8.22 16.47 7.49
CA ILE A 237 6.96 15.76 7.23
C ILE A 237 6.84 14.59 8.20
N PHE A 238 7.91 13.81 8.35
CA PHE A 238 7.95 12.71 9.32
C PHE A 238 7.75 13.22 10.75
N THR A 239 8.43 14.31 11.12
CA THR A 239 8.25 14.96 12.43
C THR A 239 6.81 15.39 12.62
N THR A 240 6.19 16.05 11.63
CA THR A 240 4.80 16.51 11.70
C THR A 240 3.83 15.34 11.87
N MET A 241 4.04 14.25 11.14
CA MET A 241 3.22 13.04 11.29
C MET A 241 3.35 12.41 12.67
N LEU A 242 4.58 12.30 13.19
CA LEU A 242 4.83 11.75 14.52
C LEU A 242 4.18 12.63 15.59
N LEU A 243 4.28 13.96 15.45
CA LEU A 243 3.63 14.90 16.36
C LEU A 243 2.10 14.77 16.32
N LEU A 244 1.51 14.59 15.14
CA LEU A 244 0.06 14.45 14.97
C LEU A 244 -0.46 13.12 15.53
N GLU A 245 0.26 12.02 15.31
CA GLU A 245 -0.16 10.69 15.76
C GLU A 245 0.05 10.50 17.28
N TYR A 246 1.08 11.14 17.86
CA TYR A 246 1.44 11.03 19.28
C TYR A 246 1.19 12.33 20.05
N THR A 247 0.16 13.10 19.65
CA THR A 247 -0.18 14.36 20.35
C THR A 247 -0.55 14.11 21.82
N ASP A 248 -1.19 12.98 22.12
CA ASP A 248 -1.47 12.53 23.49
C ASP A 248 -0.19 12.34 24.30
N VAL A 249 0.79 11.63 23.75
CA VAL A 249 2.09 11.36 24.40
C VAL A 249 2.85 12.66 24.65
N LEU A 250 2.80 13.61 23.72
CA LEU A 250 3.45 14.91 23.86
C LEU A 250 2.79 15.76 24.94
N ILE A 251 1.47 15.71 25.06
CA ILE A 251 0.74 16.38 26.13
C ILE A 251 1.10 15.76 27.48
N GLU A 252 1.17 14.42 27.59
CA GLU A 252 1.65 13.73 28.80
C GLU A 252 3.07 14.20 29.17
N LEU A 253 3.99 14.21 28.21
CA LEU A 253 5.39 14.62 28.41
C LEU A 253 5.51 16.08 28.88
N LEU A 254 4.68 16.97 28.32
CA LEU A 254 4.61 18.36 28.75
C LEU A 254 4.08 18.45 30.18
N ASN A 255 3.00 17.74 30.51
CA ASN A 255 2.42 17.77 31.85
C ASN A 255 3.39 17.23 32.91
N ASP A 256 4.12 16.15 32.63
CA ASP A 256 5.15 15.60 33.53
C ASP A 256 6.26 16.64 33.81
N THR A 257 6.66 17.44 32.82
CA THR A 257 7.65 18.51 33.03
C THR A 257 7.11 19.70 33.83
N PHE A 258 5.80 19.95 33.83
CA PHE A 258 5.20 21.02 34.63
C PHE A 258 4.88 20.60 36.07
N ASP A 259 4.56 19.33 36.29
CA ASP A 259 4.24 18.78 37.62
C ASP A 259 5.50 18.45 38.43
N SER A 260 6.64 18.20 37.76
CA SER A 260 7.95 18.06 38.40
C SER A 260 8.54 19.40 38.87
N GLY A 261 7.69 20.40 39.16
CA GLY A 261 8.05 21.69 39.72
C GLY A 261 8.77 21.53 41.06
N GLU A 262 10.05 21.21 41.01
CA GLU A 262 11.01 21.77 41.95
C GLU A 262 10.74 23.27 41.94
N ASP A 263 10.35 23.79 43.11
CA ASP A 263 10.30 25.22 43.39
C ASP A 263 11.62 25.84 42.92
N ILE A 264 11.66 26.31 41.68
CA ILE A 264 12.69 27.23 41.21
C ILE A 264 12.38 28.49 42.00
N ASN A 265 12.94 28.51 43.20
CA ASN A 265 13.01 29.65 44.09
C ASN A 265 13.78 30.72 43.30
N LEU A 266 13.04 31.48 42.50
CA LEU A 266 13.45 32.73 41.90
C LEU A 266 13.74 33.68 43.06
N GLN A 267 14.89 33.49 43.71
CA GLN A 267 15.50 34.51 44.51
C GLN A 267 15.78 35.67 43.55
N SER A 268 14.87 36.64 43.62
CA SER A 268 15.01 37.96 43.04
C SER A 268 16.31 38.58 43.55
N ALA A 269 17.39 38.40 42.80
CA ALA A 269 18.54 39.28 42.87
C ALA A 269 18.11 40.60 42.23
N ALA A 270 17.57 41.49 43.06
CA ALA A 270 17.49 42.90 42.75
C ALA A 270 18.92 43.44 42.69
N GLU A 271 19.55 43.34 41.53
CA GLU A 271 20.78 44.05 41.25
C GLU A 271 20.39 45.39 40.61
N GLU A 272 20.26 46.41 41.46
CA GLU A 272 20.29 47.81 41.06
C GLU A 272 21.50 48.02 40.14
N THR A 273 21.25 48.32 38.87
CA THR A 273 22.28 48.88 37.99
C THR A 273 21.76 50.18 37.41
N ASP A 274 22.45 51.25 37.82
CA ASP A 274 22.26 52.63 37.37
C ASP A 274 22.31 52.79 35.83
N PRO A 275 21.64 53.81 35.28
CA PRO A 275 21.60 54.06 33.85
C PRO A 275 22.82 54.85 33.36
N PRO A 276 23.47 54.47 32.23
CA PRO A 276 24.31 55.40 31.50
C PRO A 276 23.57 55.97 30.28
N SER A 277 23.26 57.25 30.40
CA SER A 277 23.48 58.32 29.42
C SER A 277 23.54 57.96 27.93
N ASN A 278 22.56 58.50 27.19
CA ASN A 278 22.64 59.07 25.84
C ASN A 278 24.03 59.11 25.18
N SER A 279 24.16 58.52 23.99
CA SER A 279 24.81 59.20 22.87
C SER A 279 24.17 58.77 21.54
N ALA A 280 23.75 59.77 20.79
CA ALA A 280 23.16 59.64 19.47
C ALA A 280 24.23 59.29 18.43
N HIS A 281 23.92 58.37 17.51
CA HIS A 281 24.51 58.39 16.18
C HIS A 281 23.63 57.66 15.14
N GLU A 282 22.87 58.44 14.38
CA GLU A 282 22.59 58.20 12.94
C GLU A 282 23.91 58.25 12.13
N PRO A 283 23.98 57.90 10.82
CA PRO A 283 23.03 57.19 9.92
C PRO A 283 23.74 56.18 8.97
N LYS A 284 22.99 55.47 8.10
CA LYS A 284 23.15 55.54 6.62
C LYS A 284 22.30 54.49 5.89
N ARG A 285 21.41 55.01 5.03
CA ARG A 285 20.80 54.30 3.90
C ARG A 285 21.87 53.97 2.86
N THR A 286 21.85 52.75 2.35
CA THR A 286 22.47 52.43 1.05
C THR A 286 21.44 51.69 0.20
N ARG A 287 21.00 52.35 -0.87
CA ARG A 287 20.37 51.73 -2.05
C ARG A 287 21.48 51.42 -3.05
N LEU A 288 21.43 50.24 -3.66
CA LEU A 288 21.97 49.83 -4.97
C LEU A 288 21.31 48.46 -5.23
N SER A 289 20.85 48.04 -6.40
CA SER A 289 20.57 48.62 -7.72
C SER A 289 19.79 47.53 -8.45
#